data_AF-A0A2T8IK09-F1
#
_entry.id   AF-A0A2T8IK09-F1
#
_cell.length_a   1.000
_cell.length_b   1.000
_cell.length_c   1.000
_cell.angle_alpha   90.00
_cell.angle_beta   90.00
_cell.angle_gamma   90.00
#
_symmetry.space_group_name_H-M   'P 1'
#
loop_
_entity.id
_entity.type
_entity.pdbx_description
1 polymer ?
#
loop_
_entity_poly.entity_id
_entity_poly.type
_entity_poly.pdbx_seq_one_letter_code
_entity_poly.pdbx_strand_id
1 'polypeptide(L)'
;MKMAPLAPRLVVPIDVKKHPWEQKVPLHNRWHPDIPPVADVTEGEFFRIEMVDWSGGRVKDDNSADDMKSMNFTIAHYLSGPLRIVDSEGIPASPGDLLAVEICNLGPLPGDEWGYTAILKRENGGGFLTDHFPSARKAIWYFEGIYAYSPQIPGVRFPGLTHPGVVGTAPSVELLNIWNEREKRLAETNQETLKLCEVLHQRPLVHLPTPENSLLGKVQEGTAEWHKIANEAARTIPGRENGGNCDIKNLSRGVRS
;
A
#
# COMPACT_ATOMS: atom_id res chain seq x y z
N MET A 1 -0.80 13.73 -40.34
CA MET A 1 0.18 13.00 -39.51
C MET A 1 -0.33 13.01 -38.08
N LYS A 2 -0.59 11.85 -37.45
CA LYS A 2 -0.85 11.80 -36.00
C LYS A 2 0.48 12.12 -35.30
N MET A 3 0.53 13.22 -34.55
CA MET A 3 1.71 13.54 -33.73
C MET A 3 1.97 12.38 -32.76
N ALA A 4 3.23 12.17 -32.39
CA ALA A 4 3.56 11.22 -31.32
C ALA A 4 2.75 11.58 -30.06
N PRO A 5 2.16 10.60 -29.36
CA PRO A 5 1.41 10.89 -28.15
C PRO A 5 2.32 11.59 -27.13
N LEU A 6 1.77 12.59 -26.45
CA LEU A 6 2.46 13.29 -25.37
C LEU A 6 2.82 12.29 -24.27
N ALA A 7 3.92 12.56 -23.55
CA ALA A 7 4.27 11.80 -22.36
C ALA A 7 3.07 11.76 -21.39
N PRO A 8 2.81 10.62 -20.72
CA PRO A 8 1.68 10.50 -19.81
C PRO A 8 1.74 11.57 -18.73
N ARG A 9 0.60 12.17 -18.42
CA ARG A 9 0.50 13.17 -17.34
C ARG A 9 0.90 12.52 -16.02
N LEU A 10 1.85 13.11 -15.30
CA LEU A 10 2.21 12.69 -13.95
C LEU A 10 1.21 13.31 -12.96
N VAL A 11 0.34 12.47 -12.38
CA VAL A 11 -0.78 12.90 -11.55
C VAL A 11 -0.37 13.08 -10.09
N VAL A 12 0.40 12.12 -9.56
CA VAL A 12 0.95 12.15 -8.20
C VAL A 12 2.47 12.03 -8.31
N PRO A 13 3.21 13.15 -8.30
CA PRO A 13 4.66 13.13 -8.23
C PRO A 13 5.13 12.81 -6.80
N ILE A 14 6.22 12.04 -6.68
CA ILE A 14 6.86 11.72 -5.40
C ILE A 14 8.27 12.29 -5.34
N ASP A 15 8.58 12.98 -4.26
CA ASP A 15 9.94 13.36 -3.89
C ASP A 15 10.46 12.37 -2.84
N VAL A 16 11.33 11.45 -3.25
CA VAL A 16 11.91 10.40 -2.37
C VAL A 16 12.73 10.97 -1.22
N LYS A 17 13.10 12.26 -1.25
CA LYS A 17 13.84 12.92 -0.17
C LYS A 17 12.92 13.48 0.92
N LYS A 18 11.61 13.44 0.72
CA LYS A 18 10.61 13.97 1.63
C LYS A 18 9.85 12.85 2.31
N HIS A 19 9.42 13.10 3.55
CA HIS A 19 8.51 12.17 4.20
C HIS A 19 7.15 12.13 3.50
N PRO A 20 6.38 11.04 3.65
CA PRO A 20 5.05 10.91 3.04
C PRO A 20 4.08 12.06 3.36
N TRP A 21 4.15 12.62 4.58
CA TRP A 21 3.32 13.75 5.01
C TRP A 21 3.82 15.11 4.51
N GLU A 22 4.98 15.17 3.84
CA GLU A 22 5.58 16.39 3.28
C GLU A 22 5.47 16.45 1.74
N GLN A 23 4.87 15.42 1.14
CA GLN A 23 4.68 15.35 -0.31
C GLN A 23 3.78 16.48 -0.79
N LYS A 24 4.08 17.00 -1.99
CA LYS A 24 3.30 18.11 -2.58
C LYS A 24 1.84 17.73 -2.81
N VAL A 25 1.61 16.50 -3.25
CA VAL A 25 0.29 15.89 -3.35
C VAL A 25 0.11 15.02 -2.10
N PRO A 26 -0.89 15.30 -1.24
CA PRO A 26 -1.09 14.52 -0.02
C PRO A 26 -1.33 13.05 -0.32
N LEU A 27 -0.67 12.18 0.44
CA LEU A 27 -0.90 10.73 0.40
C LEU A 27 -1.96 10.35 1.45
N HIS A 28 -2.44 9.11 1.44
CA HIS A 28 -3.27 8.57 2.52
C HIS A 28 -2.81 7.17 2.93
N ASN A 29 -3.11 6.73 4.15
CA ASN A 29 -2.75 5.39 4.64
C ASN A 29 -3.90 4.65 5.34
N ARG A 30 -5.13 5.07 5.06
CA ARG A 30 -6.37 4.45 5.53
C ARG A 30 -7.37 4.34 4.38
N TRP A 31 -8.31 3.41 4.51
CA TRP A 31 -9.48 3.32 3.63
C TRP A 31 -10.68 4.00 4.28
N HIS A 32 -11.24 5.00 3.62
CA HIS A 32 -12.45 5.69 4.06
C HIS A 32 -13.14 6.38 2.86
N PRO A 33 -14.48 6.35 2.76
CA PRO A 33 -15.21 7.02 1.66
C PRO A 33 -15.00 8.54 1.63
N ASP A 34 -14.88 9.16 2.80
CA ASP A 34 -14.77 10.63 2.91
C ASP A 34 -13.34 11.18 2.67
N ILE A 35 -12.34 10.35 2.33
CA ILE A 35 -11.01 10.87 1.95
C ILE A 35 -11.13 11.54 0.56
N PRO A 36 -10.91 12.86 0.43
CA PRO A 36 -11.14 13.55 -0.84
C PRO A 36 -10.13 13.14 -1.92
N PRO A 37 -10.53 13.10 -3.20
CA PRO A 37 -9.62 12.79 -4.29
C PRO A 37 -8.53 13.87 -4.43
N VAL A 38 -7.31 13.43 -4.77
CA VAL A 38 -6.19 14.35 -4.97
C VAL A 38 -6.22 15.00 -6.35
N ALA A 39 -6.75 14.29 -7.35
CA ALA A 39 -6.90 14.75 -8.72
C ALA A 39 -8.01 13.98 -9.44
N ASP A 40 -8.43 14.55 -10.58
CA ASP A 40 -9.33 13.90 -11.53
C ASP A 40 -8.54 13.28 -12.69
N VAL A 41 -9.06 12.17 -13.20
CA VAL A 41 -8.57 11.48 -14.40
C VAL A 41 -9.77 11.14 -15.27
N THR A 42 -9.67 11.40 -16.57
CA THR A 42 -10.74 11.08 -17.51
C THR A 42 -10.67 9.62 -17.93
N GLU A 43 -11.82 8.96 -18.12
CA GLU A 43 -11.90 7.62 -18.70
C GLU A 43 -11.09 7.53 -20.00
N GLY A 44 -10.28 6.48 -20.12
CA GLY A 44 -9.38 6.28 -21.26
C GLY A 44 -8.11 7.14 -21.26
N GLU A 45 -7.91 8.01 -20.26
CA GLU A 45 -6.68 8.78 -20.12
C GLU A 45 -5.48 7.86 -19.81
N PHE A 46 -4.36 8.10 -20.50
CA PHE A 46 -3.08 7.47 -20.19
C PHE A 46 -2.22 8.37 -19.30
N PHE A 47 -2.01 7.96 -18.04
CA PHE A 47 -1.37 8.77 -17.02
C PHE A 47 -0.38 7.97 -16.17
N ARG A 48 0.41 8.67 -15.34
CA ARG A 48 1.39 8.09 -14.43
C ARG A 48 1.13 8.54 -12.99
N ILE A 49 1.33 7.61 -12.05
CA ILE A 49 1.39 7.85 -10.62
C ILE A 49 2.78 7.40 -10.15
N GLU A 50 3.41 8.16 -9.27
CA GLU A 50 4.60 7.74 -8.54
C GLU A 50 4.20 7.36 -7.11
N MET A 51 4.93 6.44 -6.49
CA MET A 51 4.59 5.89 -5.18
C MET A 51 5.84 5.86 -4.30
N VAL A 52 5.67 6.15 -3.01
CA VAL A 52 6.66 5.80 -1.99
C VAL A 52 6.57 4.31 -1.67
N ASP A 53 7.62 3.72 -1.14
CA ASP A 53 7.52 2.38 -0.57
C ASP A 53 6.52 2.36 0.60
N TRP A 54 5.99 1.18 0.92
CA TRP A 54 4.92 1.04 1.93
C TRP A 54 5.28 1.57 3.33
N SER A 55 6.57 1.60 3.67
CA SER A 55 7.07 2.13 4.94
C SER A 55 7.29 3.64 4.91
N GLY A 56 7.29 4.27 3.74
CA GLY A 56 7.50 5.71 3.57
C GLY A 56 8.96 6.13 3.78
N GLY A 57 9.90 5.34 3.28
CA GLY A 57 11.34 5.60 3.35
C GLY A 57 11.99 5.23 4.69
N ARG A 58 11.31 4.41 5.51
CA ARG A 58 11.83 4.03 6.85
C ARG A 58 12.89 2.93 6.78
N VAL A 59 12.83 2.10 5.74
CA VAL A 59 13.83 1.06 5.49
C VAL A 59 14.99 1.67 4.73
N LYS A 60 16.22 1.36 5.16
CA LYS A 60 17.44 1.91 4.57
C LYS A 60 18.13 0.89 3.67
N ASP A 61 18.82 1.37 2.64
CA ASP A 61 19.82 0.62 1.89
C ASP A 61 21.09 0.47 2.74
N ASP A 62 21.04 -0.46 3.69
CA ASP A 62 22.14 -0.84 4.54
C ASP A 62 22.07 -2.33 4.93
N ASN A 63 23.11 -2.79 5.62
CA ASN A 63 23.24 -4.17 6.07
C ASN A 63 22.68 -4.42 7.49
N SER A 64 21.84 -3.52 8.03
CA SER A 64 21.21 -3.71 9.35
C SER A 64 19.71 -4.00 9.21
N ALA A 65 19.19 -4.95 9.99
CA ALA A 65 17.75 -5.23 10.05
C ALA A 65 17.05 -4.49 11.21
N ASP A 66 17.70 -3.50 11.83
CA ASP A 66 17.15 -2.78 12.99
C ASP A 66 15.90 -1.97 12.64
N ASP A 67 15.85 -1.39 11.43
CA ASP A 67 14.66 -0.74 10.89
C ASP A 67 13.44 -1.67 10.88
N MET A 68 13.64 -2.94 10.52
CA MET A 68 12.59 -3.96 10.49
C MET A 68 12.26 -4.52 11.85
N LYS A 69 13.21 -4.52 12.79
CA LYS A 69 12.99 -4.93 14.17
C LYS A 69 12.01 -4.00 14.89
N SER A 70 12.11 -2.68 14.68
CA SER A 70 11.31 -1.66 15.37
C SER A 70 10.27 -0.96 14.49
N MET A 71 9.92 -1.56 13.34
CA MET A 71 8.95 -0.97 12.42
C MET A 71 7.61 -0.72 13.12
N ASN A 72 7.09 0.51 13.02
CA ASN A 72 5.73 0.83 13.49
C ASN A 72 4.74 0.58 12.34
N PHE A 73 3.99 -0.51 12.42
CA PHE A 73 3.05 -0.88 11.37
C PHE A 73 1.84 0.05 11.26
N THR A 74 1.59 0.95 12.21
CA THR A 74 0.46 1.90 12.11
C THR A 74 0.60 2.91 10.95
N ILE A 75 1.84 3.11 10.48
CA ILE A 75 2.15 4.02 9.36
C ILE A 75 1.77 3.43 8.00
N ALA A 76 1.81 2.09 7.90
CA ALA A 76 1.61 1.39 6.64
C ALA A 76 0.14 1.39 6.22
N HIS A 77 -0.16 1.42 4.92
CA HIS A 77 0.69 1.66 3.73
C HIS A 77 0.45 3.09 3.24
N TYR A 78 1.48 3.82 2.82
CA TYR A 78 1.28 5.12 2.16
C TYR A 78 0.85 4.94 0.70
N LEU A 79 -0.35 5.39 0.37
CA LEU A 79 -1.00 5.22 -0.93
C LEU A 79 -1.07 6.54 -1.69
N SER A 80 -0.84 6.46 -3.00
CA SER A 80 -0.93 7.58 -3.92
C SER A 80 -2.32 7.66 -4.53
N GLY A 81 -3.08 8.67 -4.12
CA GLY A 81 -4.51 8.79 -4.42
C GLY A 81 -5.26 9.45 -3.26
N PRO A 82 -6.60 9.32 -3.22
CA PRO A 82 -7.45 8.69 -4.23
C PRO A 82 -7.54 9.51 -5.52
N LEU A 83 -7.77 8.86 -6.66
CA LEU A 83 -8.09 9.53 -7.92
C LEU A 83 -9.60 9.41 -8.18
N ARG A 84 -10.23 10.51 -8.56
CA ARG A 84 -11.63 10.48 -9.02
C ARG A 84 -11.64 10.28 -10.53
N ILE A 85 -12.33 9.25 -10.98
CA ILE A 85 -12.49 8.95 -12.40
C ILE A 85 -13.74 9.66 -12.89
N VAL A 86 -13.62 10.38 -14.01
CA VAL A 86 -14.73 11.08 -14.67
C VAL A 86 -14.82 10.66 -16.13
N ASP A 87 -16.01 10.67 -16.71
CA ASP A 87 -16.18 10.45 -18.15
C ASP A 87 -15.80 11.68 -18.98
N SER A 88 -16.03 11.63 -20.30
CA SER A 88 -15.75 12.75 -21.22
C SER A 88 -16.60 14.01 -20.98
N GLU A 89 -17.73 13.88 -20.29
CA GLU A 89 -18.63 14.98 -19.91
C GLU A 89 -18.30 15.53 -18.51
N GLY A 90 -17.37 14.89 -17.80
CA GLY A 90 -16.96 15.25 -16.44
C GLY A 90 -17.83 14.62 -15.35
N ILE A 91 -18.66 13.64 -15.68
CA ILE A 91 -19.50 12.93 -14.71
C ILE A 91 -18.63 11.89 -13.98
N PRO A 92 -18.59 11.90 -12.63
CA PRO A 92 -17.84 10.91 -11.88
C PRO A 92 -18.40 9.50 -12.00
N ALA A 93 -17.50 8.51 -12.00
CA ALA A 93 -17.87 7.11 -11.83
C ALA A 93 -18.73 6.92 -10.56
N SER A 94 -19.75 6.07 -10.66
CA SER A 94 -20.81 5.93 -9.66
C SER A 94 -20.82 4.53 -9.03
N PRO A 95 -21.40 4.38 -7.82
CA PRO A 95 -21.55 3.07 -7.20
C PRO A 95 -22.28 2.08 -8.12
N GLY A 96 -21.67 0.91 -8.34
CA GLY A 96 -22.17 -0.11 -9.27
C GLY A 96 -21.39 -0.19 -10.58
N ASP A 97 -20.61 0.84 -10.93
CA ASP A 97 -19.72 0.81 -12.08
C ASP A 97 -18.49 -0.09 -11.81
N LEU A 98 -17.90 -0.60 -12.89
CA LEU A 98 -16.62 -1.29 -12.86
C LEU A 98 -15.53 -0.38 -13.43
N LEU A 99 -14.49 -0.13 -12.65
CA LEU A 99 -13.30 0.57 -13.13
C LEU A 99 -12.33 -0.45 -13.72
N ALA A 100 -12.23 -0.48 -15.04
CA ALA A 100 -11.24 -1.30 -15.73
C ALA A 100 -9.90 -0.56 -15.83
N VAL A 101 -8.88 -1.05 -15.15
CA VAL A 101 -7.55 -0.43 -15.09
C VAL A 101 -6.54 -1.31 -15.81
N GLU A 102 -5.83 -0.73 -16.80
CA GLU A 102 -4.71 -1.38 -17.47
C GLU A 102 -3.38 -0.89 -16.91
N ILE A 103 -2.55 -1.80 -16.39
CA ILE A 103 -1.21 -1.48 -15.90
C ILE A 103 -0.23 -1.52 -17.07
N CYS A 104 -0.14 -0.43 -17.83
CA CYS A 104 0.68 -0.43 -19.05
C CYS A 104 2.19 -0.54 -18.78
N ASN A 105 2.69 0.00 -17.66
CA ASN A 105 4.08 -0.13 -17.24
C ASN A 105 4.24 0.09 -15.73
N LEU A 106 5.27 -0.49 -15.13
CA LEU A 106 5.61 -0.33 -13.72
C LEU A 106 7.12 -0.54 -13.52
N GLY A 107 7.74 0.26 -12.65
CA GLY A 107 9.16 0.20 -12.34
C GLY A 107 9.56 1.13 -11.20
N PRO A 108 10.82 1.07 -10.74
CA PRO A 108 11.34 1.96 -9.71
C PRO A 108 11.37 3.42 -10.19
N LEU A 109 11.48 4.35 -9.25
CA LEU A 109 11.73 5.75 -9.58
C LEU A 109 13.19 5.92 -10.05
N PRO A 110 13.45 6.79 -11.05
CA PRO A 110 14.82 7.05 -11.48
C PRO A 110 15.71 7.54 -10.34
N GLY A 111 16.86 6.89 -10.14
CA GLY A 111 17.78 7.16 -9.05
C GLY A 111 17.44 6.46 -7.72
N ASP A 112 16.38 5.66 -7.68
CA ASP A 112 15.96 4.85 -6.54
C ASP A 112 15.77 3.37 -6.95
N GLU A 113 16.67 2.87 -7.81
CA GLU A 113 16.64 1.52 -8.39
C GLU A 113 17.12 0.42 -7.41
N TRP A 114 16.52 0.38 -6.22
CA TRP A 114 16.75 -0.65 -5.23
C TRP A 114 15.45 -0.98 -4.48
N GLY A 115 15.47 -2.07 -3.73
CA GLY A 115 14.38 -2.47 -2.85
C GLY A 115 14.87 -3.45 -1.80
N TYR A 116 13.94 -4.03 -1.05
CA TYR A 116 14.28 -4.93 0.04
C TYR A 116 13.28 -6.07 0.18
N THR A 117 13.75 -7.14 0.79
CA THR A 117 12.92 -8.19 1.37
C THR A 117 13.25 -8.29 2.84
N ALA A 118 12.26 -8.50 3.68
CA ALA A 118 12.45 -8.61 5.11
C ALA A 118 11.67 -9.76 5.73
N ILE A 119 12.26 -10.30 6.79
CA ILE A 119 11.55 -11.12 7.78
C ILE A 119 11.35 -10.22 8.98
N LEU A 120 10.11 -10.04 9.40
CA LEU A 120 9.77 -9.24 10.57
C LEU A 120 10.05 -10.05 11.84
N LYS A 121 10.37 -9.36 12.94
CA LYS A 121 10.60 -10.02 14.23
C LYS A 121 9.32 -10.72 14.68
N ARG A 122 9.43 -11.90 15.31
CA ARG A 122 8.26 -12.66 15.75
C ARG A 122 7.33 -11.86 16.67
N GLU A 123 7.90 -11.05 17.57
CA GLU A 123 7.14 -10.22 18.51
C GLU A 123 6.65 -8.89 17.89
N ASN A 124 7.03 -8.57 16.65
CA ASN A 124 6.66 -7.33 15.98
C ASN A 124 6.33 -7.60 14.49
N GLY A 125 5.06 -7.94 14.22
CA GLY A 125 4.53 -8.26 12.90
C GLY A 125 4.69 -9.74 12.49
N GLY A 126 5.94 -10.23 12.52
CA GLY A 126 6.34 -11.56 12.07
C GLY A 126 5.85 -11.97 10.67
N GLY A 127 5.57 -13.25 10.45
CA GLY A 127 5.16 -13.76 9.13
C GLY A 127 4.90 -15.26 9.12
N PHE A 128 4.81 -15.84 7.92
CA PHE A 128 4.42 -17.24 7.71
C PHE A 128 5.35 -18.26 8.38
N LEU A 129 6.68 -18.07 8.30
CA LEU A 129 7.68 -18.98 8.87
C LEU A 129 8.32 -18.44 10.16
N THR A 130 7.57 -17.64 10.92
CA THR A 130 8.12 -16.88 12.04
C THR A 130 8.68 -17.73 13.19
N ASP A 131 8.22 -18.98 13.33
CA ASP A 131 8.70 -19.88 14.39
C ASP A 131 10.07 -20.45 14.05
N HIS A 132 10.37 -20.60 12.76
CA HIS A 132 11.68 -21.00 12.27
C HIS A 132 12.65 -19.81 12.18
N PHE A 133 12.14 -18.63 11.84
CA PHE A 133 12.93 -17.40 11.68
C PHE A 133 12.39 -16.27 12.57
N PRO A 134 12.61 -16.31 13.89
CA PRO A 134 11.97 -15.37 14.82
C PRO A 134 12.64 -13.99 14.86
N SER A 135 13.87 -13.88 14.36
CA SER A 135 14.63 -12.63 14.36
C SER A 135 14.37 -11.83 13.08
N ALA A 136 14.37 -10.51 13.20
CA ALA A 136 14.31 -9.64 12.03
C ALA A 136 15.51 -9.90 11.09
N ARG A 137 15.23 -9.97 9.79
CA ARG A 137 16.23 -10.10 8.72
C ARG A 137 15.87 -9.13 7.60
N LYS A 138 16.87 -8.65 6.87
CA LYS A 138 16.71 -7.81 5.69
C LYS A 138 17.73 -8.24 4.63
N ALA A 139 17.30 -8.28 3.38
CA ALA A 139 18.14 -8.40 2.20
C ALA A 139 17.82 -7.23 1.27
N ILE A 140 18.86 -6.58 0.74
CA ILE A 140 18.72 -5.50 -0.22
C ILE A 140 18.83 -6.05 -1.63
N TRP A 141 18.00 -5.52 -2.53
CA TRP A 141 17.99 -5.83 -3.94
C TRP A 141 18.35 -4.60 -4.75
N TYR A 142 19.29 -4.72 -5.67
CA TYR A 142 19.59 -3.69 -6.66
C TYR A 142 18.99 -4.07 -8.00
N PHE A 143 18.45 -3.09 -8.73
CA PHE A 143 17.77 -3.30 -9.99
C PHE A 143 18.64 -2.88 -11.18
N GLU A 144 18.88 -3.82 -12.09
CA GLU A 144 19.61 -3.63 -13.34
C GLU A 144 18.68 -3.89 -14.53
N GLY A 145 18.05 -2.84 -15.03
CA GLY A 145 17.03 -2.96 -16.07
C GLY A 145 15.84 -3.78 -15.54
N ILE A 146 15.63 -4.98 -16.10
CA ILE A 146 14.57 -5.89 -15.64
C ILE A 146 15.02 -6.87 -14.55
N TYR A 147 16.31 -6.92 -14.23
CA TYR A 147 16.86 -7.91 -13.31
C TYR A 147 17.04 -7.33 -11.90
N ALA A 148 16.87 -8.18 -10.89
CA ALA A 148 17.23 -7.89 -9.52
C ALA A 148 18.34 -8.85 -9.05
N TYR A 149 19.25 -8.36 -8.22
CA TYR A 149 20.26 -9.16 -7.51
C TYR A 149 20.47 -8.64 -6.09
N SER A 150 21.00 -9.49 -5.20
CA SER A 150 21.25 -9.13 -3.80
C SER A 150 22.65 -9.56 -3.35
N PRO A 151 23.47 -8.66 -2.79
CA PRO A 151 24.75 -9.06 -2.17
C PRO A 151 24.58 -10.02 -0.99
N GLN A 152 23.45 -9.93 -0.27
CA GLN A 152 23.15 -10.82 0.85
C GLN A 152 22.74 -12.23 0.40
N ILE A 153 22.39 -12.41 -0.88
CA ILE A 153 22.01 -13.70 -1.49
C ILE A 153 22.87 -13.93 -2.76
N PRO A 154 24.16 -14.26 -2.59
CA PRO A 154 25.08 -14.36 -3.71
C PRO A 154 24.68 -15.46 -4.70
N GLY A 155 24.93 -15.21 -5.98
CA GLY A 155 24.59 -16.13 -7.08
C GLY A 155 23.14 -16.07 -7.55
N VAL A 156 22.29 -15.23 -6.93
CA VAL A 156 20.90 -15.04 -7.34
C VAL A 156 20.75 -13.77 -8.17
N ARG A 157 20.27 -13.94 -9.40
CA ARG A 157 19.84 -12.86 -10.30
C ARG A 157 18.64 -13.33 -11.10
N PHE A 158 17.55 -12.57 -11.09
CA PHE A 158 16.31 -12.96 -11.76
C PHE A 158 15.58 -11.77 -12.37
N PRO A 159 14.78 -11.98 -13.43
CA PRO A 159 13.93 -10.93 -13.96
C PRO A 159 12.77 -10.65 -12.99
N GLY A 160 12.54 -9.37 -12.68
CA GLY A 160 11.45 -8.93 -11.82
C GLY A 160 10.09 -9.10 -12.49
N LEU A 161 9.12 -9.60 -11.72
CA LEU A 161 7.70 -9.54 -12.07
C LEU A 161 7.08 -8.37 -11.29
N THR A 162 7.27 -7.15 -11.78
CA THR A 162 6.82 -5.94 -11.09
C THR A 162 5.30 -5.85 -11.05
N HIS A 163 4.74 -5.66 -9.86
CA HIS A 163 3.31 -5.56 -9.60
C HIS A 163 3.06 -4.63 -8.40
N PRO A 164 1.89 -3.97 -8.30
CA PRO A 164 1.48 -3.32 -7.06
C PRO A 164 0.97 -4.38 -6.07
N GLY A 165 1.43 -4.31 -4.81
CA GLY A 165 0.84 -5.10 -3.72
C GLY A 165 -0.54 -4.57 -3.32
N VAL A 166 -0.69 -3.24 -3.31
CA VAL A 166 -1.91 -2.53 -2.93
C VAL A 166 -2.49 -1.75 -4.10
N VAL A 167 -3.72 -2.08 -4.51
CA VAL A 167 -4.52 -1.30 -5.46
C VAL A 167 -6.00 -1.56 -5.22
N GLY A 168 -6.83 -0.52 -5.22
CA GLY A 168 -8.26 -0.69 -4.98
C GLY A 168 -9.00 0.64 -4.95
N THR A 169 -10.32 0.54 -4.82
CA THR A 169 -11.23 1.69 -4.74
C THR A 169 -11.61 2.00 -3.29
N ALA A 170 -12.10 3.21 -3.00
CA ALA A 170 -12.63 3.50 -1.68
C ALA A 170 -13.86 2.63 -1.37
N PRO A 171 -14.03 2.12 -0.14
CA PRO A 171 -15.24 1.40 0.25
C PRO A 171 -16.44 2.36 0.33
N SER A 172 -17.66 1.83 0.24
CA SER A 172 -18.84 2.53 0.73
C SER A 172 -18.85 2.59 2.26
N VAL A 173 -19.70 3.42 2.84
CA VAL A 173 -19.89 3.49 4.30
C VAL A 173 -20.36 2.14 4.84
N GLU A 174 -21.28 1.47 4.15
CA GLU A 174 -21.80 0.15 4.52
C GLU A 174 -20.69 -0.90 4.53
N LEU A 175 -19.86 -0.91 3.48
CA LEU A 175 -18.76 -1.86 3.36
C LEU A 175 -17.69 -1.63 4.43
N LEU A 176 -17.34 -0.37 4.69
CA LEU A 176 -16.43 0.00 5.77
C LEU A 176 -16.94 -0.47 7.14
N ASN A 177 -18.24 -0.30 7.41
CA ASN A 177 -18.88 -0.78 8.64
C ASN A 177 -18.81 -2.31 8.76
N ILE A 178 -19.05 -3.04 7.66
CA ILE A 178 -18.91 -4.51 7.64
C ILE A 178 -17.48 -4.93 7.98
N TRP A 179 -16.48 -4.24 7.41
CA TRP A 179 -15.06 -4.52 7.68
C TRP A 179 -14.72 -4.30 9.15
N ASN A 180 -15.03 -3.11 9.67
CA ASN A 180 -14.71 -2.76 11.05
C ASN A 180 -15.38 -3.70 12.05
N GLU A 181 -16.66 -4.04 11.83
CA GLU A 181 -17.42 -4.92 12.71
C GLU A 181 -16.88 -6.35 12.71
N ARG A 182 -16.62 -6.94 11.53
CA ARG A 182 -16.10 -8.32 11.48
C ARG A 182 -14.69 -8.44 12.03
N GLU A 183 -13.85 -7.42 11.81
CA GLU A 183 -12.48 -7.38 12.29
C GLU A 183 -12.45 -7.13 13.80
N LYS A 184 -13.31 -6.26 14.32
CA LYS A 184 -13.50 -6.07 15.76
C LYS A 184 -13.88 -7.37 16.46
N ARG A 185 -14.87 -8.10 15.92
CA ARG A 185 -15.23 -9.43 16.46
C ARG A 185 -14.07 -10.41 16.46
N LEU A 186 -13.25 -10.41 15.40
CA LEU A 186 -12.04 -11.26 15.35
C LEU A 186 -11.01 -10.85 16.41
N ALA A 187 -10.79 -9.55 16.60
CA ALA A 187 -9.89 -9.02 17.63
C ALA A 187 -10.35 -9.37 19.06
N GLU A 188 -11.66 -9.42 19.29
CA GLU A 188 -12.28 -9.74 20.58
C GLU A 188 -12.45 -11.25 20.81
N THR A 189 -12.22 -12.09 19.80
CA THR A 189 -12.33 -13.55 19.92
C THR A 189 -11.24 -14.11 20.84
N ASN A 190 -11.62 -14.97 21.80
CA ASN A 190 -10.67 -15.59 22.71
C ASN A 190 -9.62 -16.40 21.95
N GLN A 191 -8.34 -16.02 22.08
CA GLN A 191 -7.22 -16.63 21.37
C GLN A 191 -6.98 -18.08 21.78
N GLU A 192 -7.44 -18.52 22.96
CA GLU A 192 -7.33 -19.91 23.43
C GLU A 192 -8.14 -20.90 22.57
N THR A 193 -9.19 -20.45 21.86
CA THR A 193 -10.03 -21.32 21.02
C THR A 193 -9.56 -21.40 19.56
N LEU A 194 -8.65 -20.52 19.14
CA LEU A 194 -8.11 -20.48 17.79
C LEU A 194 -6.78 -21.22 17.71
N LYS A 195 -6.81 -22.49 17.32
CA LYS A 195 -5.59 -23.26 16.99
C LYS A 195 -5.16 -22.98 15.54
N LEU A 196 -4.71 -21.77 15.24
CA LEU A 196 -3.98 -21.50 13.99
C LEU A 196 -2.50 -21.86 14.19
N CYS A 197 -2.10 -23.08 13.83
CA CYS A 197 -0.74 -23.62 14.02
C CYS A 197 -0.36 -23.86 15.50
N GLU A 198 0.51 -24.85 15.76
CA GLU A 198 0.87 -25.32 17.11
C GLU A 198 1.64 -24.27 17.94
N VAL A 199 2.05 -23.15 17.34
CA VAL A 199 2.85 -22.09 17.96
C VAL A 199 2.26 -20.71 17.64
N LEU A 200 1.14 -20.36 18.27
CA LEU A 200 0.63 -18.98 18.25
C LEU A 200 1.34 -18.15 19.33
N HIS A 201 2.47 -17.57 18.98
CA HIS A 201 3.01 -16.47 19.78
C HIS A 201 2.15 -15.21 19.59
N GLN A 202 1.88 -14.50 20.69
CA GLN A 202 0.96 -13.36 20.80
C GLN A 202 1.13 -12.34 19.67
N ARG A 203 0.17 -12.30 18.75
CA ARG A 203 0.01 -11.22 17.77
C ARG A 203 -1.45 -10.82 17.65
N PRO A 204 -1.73 -9.55 17.36
CA PRO A 204 -3.07 -9.16 16.94
C PRO A 204 -3.45 -9.95 15.69
N LEU A 205 -4.60 -10.63 15.72
CA LEU A 205 -5.16 -11.31 14.54
C LEU A 205 -5.55 -10.31 13.45
N VAL A 206 -5.79 -9.07 13.84
CA VAL A 206 -6.14 -7.96 12.97
C VAL A 206 -5.70 -6.64 13.61
N HIS A 207 -5.51 -5.63 12.77
CA HIS A 207 -5.27 -4.26 13.21
C HIS A 207 -6.52 -3.43 12.99
N LEU A 208 -7.16 -3.02 14.08
CA LEU A 208 -8.34 -2.16 14.05
C LEU A 208 -7.99 -0.73 13.61
N PRO A 209 -9.00 0.08 13.22
CA PRO A 209 -8.84 1.51 13.02
C PRO A 209 -8.10 2.17 14.20
N THR A 210 -7.21 3.11 13.88
CA THR A 210 -6.49 3.91 14.87
C THR A 210 -6.13 5.26 14.27
N PRO A 211 -6.32 6.37 15.02
CA PRO A 211 -5.87 7.68 14.59
C PRO A 211 -4.34 7.82 14.61
N GLU A 212 -3.63 6.96 15.34
CA GLU A 212 -2.17 6.98 15.42
C GLU A 212 -1.54 6.87 14.02
N ASN A 213 -0.70 7.84 13.67
CA ASN A 213 -0.02 7.95 12.38
C ASN A 213 -0.97 7.87 11.17
N SER A 214 -2.24 8.25 11.33
CA SER A 214 -3.19 8.29 10.22
C SER A 214 -2.92 9.49 9.32
N LEU A 215 -2.80 9.21 8.03
CA LEU A 215 -2.68 10.21 6.98
C LEU A 215 -3.92 10.10 6.10
N LEU A 216 -4.72 11.16 6.06
CA LEU A 216 -6.07 11.16 5.47
C LEU A 216 -6.15 12.06 4.24
N GLY A 217 -5.07 12.14 3.46
CA GLY A 217 -5.02 12.93 2.23
C GLY A 217 -5.22 14.41 2.49
N LYS A 218 -6.26 14.99 1.87
CA LYS A 218 -6.59 16.42 1.97
C LYS A 218 -7.32 16.80 3.26
N VAL A 219 -7.71 15.84 4.11
CA VAL A 219 -8.39 16.13 5.37
C VAL A 219 -7.37 16.69 6.38
N GLN A 220 -7.63 17.89 6.89
CA GLN A 220 -6.70 18.59 7.78
C GLN A 220 -6.64 17.90 9.16
N GLU A 221 -5.43 17.49 9.56
CA GLU A 221 -5.16 16.87 10.86
C GLU A 221 -5.60 17.73 12.05
N GLY A 222 -6.15 17.09 13.08
CA GLY A 222 -6.63 17.74 14.30
C GLY A 222 -8.02 18.39 14.20
N THR A 223 -8.64 18.39 13.02
CA THR A 223 -10.05 18.84 12.89
C THR A 223 -11.03 17.78 13.41
N ALA A 224 -12.27 18.20 13.72
CA ALA A 224 -13.32 17.27 14.14
C ALA A 224 -13.62 16.22 13.05
N GLU A 225 -13.59 16.62 11.78
CA GLU A 225 -13.73 15.72 10.63
C GLU A 225 -12.58 14.72 10.58
N TRP A 226 -11.34 15.16 10.74
CA TRP A 226 -10.19 14.26 10.79
C TRP A 226 -10.31 13.26 11.93
N HIS A 227 -10.70 13.70 13.13
CA HIS A 227 -10.90 12.78 14.26
C HIS A 227 -12.02 11.76 13.99
N LYS A 228 -13.13 12.18 13.38
CA LYS A 228 -14.20 11.24 12.98
C LYS A 228 -13.63 10.16 12.04
N ILE A 229 -13.03 10.59 10.93
CA ILE A 229 -12.49 9.68 9.90
C ILE A 229 -11.38 8.79 10.48
N ALA A 230 -10.42 9.36 11.21
CA ALA A 230 -9.25 8.66 11.73
C ALA A 230 -9.61 7.53 12.72
N ASN A 231 -10.73 7.67 13.43
CA ASN A 231 -11.21 6.65 14.37
C ASN A 231 -11.96 5.49 13.71
N GLU A 232 -12.48 5.65 12.50
CA GLU A 232 -13.27 4.62 11.80
C GLU A 232 -12.64 4.12 10.50
N ALA A 233 -11.64 4.84 9.96
CA ALA A 233 -10.99 4.46 8.71
C ALA A 233 -10.16 3.18 8.85
N ALA A 234 -10.46 2.21 7.99
CA ALA A 234 -9.86 0.88 8.06
C ALA A 234 -8.36 0.90 7.70
N ARG A 235 -7.61 0.01 8.34
CA ARG A 235 -6.20 -0.24 8.00
C ARG A 235 -6.09 -0.84 6.60
N THR A 236 -5.02 -0.49 5.89
CA THR A 236 -4.74 -0.96 4.53
C THR A 236 -4.03 -2.32 4.49
N ILE A 237 -3.90 -3.01 5.64
CA ILE A 237 -3.11 -4.24 5.79
C ILE A 237 -3.71 -5.44 5.04
N PRO A 238 -4.99 -5.81 5.21
CA PRO A 238 -5.55 -6.94 4.49
C PRO A 238 -6.15 -6.50 3.13
N GLY A 239 -6.06 -7.38 2.14
CA GLY A 239 -6.92 -7.34 0.96
C GLY A 239 -8.38 -7.62 1.34
N ARG A 240 -9.31 -6.94 0.68
CA ARG A 240 -10.76 -7.01 0.93
C ARG A 240 -11.53 -6.99 -0.39
N GLU A 241 -12.85 -6.84 -0.31
CA GLU A 241 -13.78 -6.85 -1.44
C GLU A 241 -13.48 -5.76 -2.49
N ASN A 242 -12.82 -4.67 -2.09
CA ASN A 242 -12.40 -3.58 -2.98
C ASN A 242 -11.05 -3.82 -3.66
N GLY A 243 -10.44 -5.00 -3.50
CA GLY A 243 -9.03 -5.24 -3.76
C GLY A 243 -8.19 -4.86 -2.55
N GLY A 244 -7.47 -3.73 -2.63
CA GLY A 244 -6.56 -3.29 -1.58
C GLY A 244 -5.28 -4.12 -1.60
N ASN A 245 -4.81 -4.55 -0.42
CA ASN A 245 -3.55 -5.28 -0.29
C ASN A 245 -3.69 -6.77 -0.60
N CYS A 246 -3.83 -7.10 -1.88
CA CYS A 246 -4.00 -8.48 -2.33
C CYS A 246 -2.67 -9.23 -2.55
N ASP A 247 -1.57 -8.51 -2.78
CA ASP A 247 -0.24 -9.08 -3.03
C ASP A 247 -0.23 -10.16 -4.15
N ILE A 248 -1.06 -9.96 -5.19
CA ILE A 248 -1.17 -10.87 -6.33
C ILE A 248 -0.07 -10.53 -7.34
N LYS A 249 1.02 -11.31 -7.34
CA LYS A 249 2.16 -11.12 -8.28
C LYS A 249 1.77 -11.09 -9.76
N ASN A 250 0.65 -11.73 -10.11
CA ASN A 250 0.16 -11.79 -11.48
C ASN A 250 -0.53 -10.51 -11.92
N LEU A 251 -0.95 -9.61 -11.01
CA LEU A 251 -1.46 -8.27 -11.31
C LEU A 251 -0.30 -7.36 -11.73
N SER A 252 0.32 -7.68 -12.85
CA SER A 252 1.58 -7.10 -13.30
C SER A 252 1.40 -6.27 -14.57
N ARG A 253 2.51 -5.74 -15.09
CA ARG A 253 2.50 -4.99 -16.36
C ARG A 253 1.79 -5.78 -17.47
N GLY A 254 0.88 -5.11 -18.17
CA GLY A 254 0.08 -5.65 -19.27
C GLY A 254 -1.24 -6.29 -18.84
N VAL A 255 -1.52 -6.33 -17.53
CA VAL A 255 -2.81 -6.82 -17.02
C VAL A 255 -3.85 -5.70 -17.04
N ARG A 256 -5.07 -6.08 -17.41
CA ARG A 256 -6.29 -5.31 -17.23
C ARG A 256 -7.13 -5.97 -16.14
N SER A 257 -7.37 -5.25 -15.05
CA SER A 257 -8.21 -5.67 -13.92
C SER A 257 -9.50 -4.87 -13.85
#